data_AF-A0A834C844-F1
#
_entry.id   AF-A0A834C844-F1
#
_cell.length_a   1.000
_cell.length_b   1.000
_cell.length_c   1.000
_cell.angle_alpha   90.00
_cell.angle_beta   90.00
_cell.angle_gamma   90.00
#
_symmetry.space_group_name_H-M   'P 1'
#
loop_
_entity.id
_entity.type
_entity.pdbx_description
1 polymer ?
#
loop_
_entity_poly.entity_id
_entity_poly.type
_entity_poly.pdbx_seq_one_letter_code
_entity_poly.pdbx_strand_id
1 'polypeptide(L)'
;MLVFGWGLFWMFLSLTKSGWSVEVSDKNEVIWLQNTNDAPTGSAAVLWCSGPALSECTAYDEIPVTDGDTIDVMKLNSDFRLCCEKGRECGLCLVINATLHISPDKDQESGGQSGADEEYPNEENDKESFRLCYKDSASIGTCKKVEFNLNTKGLNPGNQTEISMVISHNGGFPFSLQLDVTANGFSQAVTAPSLQEVCSQKKLQKYLPSCQGPTITHVINHTMNWMELLVEGESEDLPSLCVQYEKKEFVRE
;
A
#
# COMPACT_ATOMS: atom_id res chain seq x y z
N MET A 1 -13.52 -42.12 -39.09
CA MET A 1 -12.19 -41.66 -38.60
C MET A 1 -12.42 -40.36 -37.86
N LEU A 2 -12.46 -40.44 -36.53
CA LEU A 2 -12.55 -39.31 -35.61
C LEU A 2 -11.13 -38.89 -35.25
N VAL A 3 -10.76 -37.64 -35.50
CA VAL A 3 -9.54 -37.03 -34.97
C VAL A 3 -10.00 -36.07 -33.88
N PHE A 4 -9.89 -36.50 -32.62
CA PHE A 4 -10.09 -35.63 -31.46
C PHE A 4 -8.79 -34.89 -31.18
N GLY A 5 -8.80 -33.56 -31.37
CA GLY A 5 -7.76 -32.67 -30.89
C GLY A 5 -7.87 -32.50 -29.38
N TRP A 6 -6.83 -32.91 -28.66
CA TRP A 6 -6.64 -32.57 -27.25
C TRP A 6 -6.04 -31.17 -27.15
N GLY A 7 -6.80 -30.24 -26.60
CA GLY A 7 -6.36 -28.88 -26.33
C GLY A 7 -7.26 -28.27 -25.28
N LEU A 8 -7.15 -28.75 -24.04
CA LEU A 8 -7.84 -28.17 -22.89
C LEU A 8 -6.85 -27.97 -21.74
N PHE A 9 -6.58 -26.68 -21.51
CA PHE A 9 -6.59 -26.04 -20.19
C PHE A 9 -5.65 -26.60 -19.13
N TRP A 10 -4.39 -26.21 -19.21
CA TRP A 10 -3.50 -26.12 -18.04
C TRP A 10 -3.05 -24.66 -17.87
N MET A 11 -3.98 -23.79 -17.45
CA MET A 11 -3.58 -22.55 -16.78
C MET A 11 -3.37 -22.90 -15.31
N PHE A 12 -2.12 -23.14 -14.93
CA PHE A 12 -1.72 -23.11 -13.53
C PHE A 12 -1.82 -21.66 -13.04
N LEU A 13 -2.83 -21.37 -12.22
CA LEU A 13 -2.79 -20.27 -11.27
C LEU A 13 -1.65 -20.57 -10.30
N SER A 14 -0.51 -19.91 -10.51
CA SER A 14 0.58 -19.90 -9.54
C SER A 14 0.12 -19.09 -8.34
N LEU A 15 -0.36 -19.77 -7.31
CA LEU A 15 -0.56 -19.20 -5.97
C LEU A 15 0.82 -18.97 -5.36
N THR A 16 1.40 -17.78 -5.60
CA THR A 16 2.68 -17.42 -5.00
C THR A 16 2.45 -16.92 -3.57
N LYS A 17 2.94 -17.69 -2.60
CA LYS A 17 2.96 -17.33 -1.18
C LYS A 17 4.09 -16.32 -0.94
N SER A 18 3.74 -15.08 -0.59
CA SER A 18 4.71 -14.03 -0.28
C SER A 18 4.92 -13.93 1.23
N GLY A 19 6.09 -14.30 1.76
CA GLY A 19 6.48 -14.06 3.15
C GLY A 19 7.34 -12.80 3.26
N TRP A 20 6.87 -11.76 3.97
CA TRP A 20 7.51 -10.43 4.06
C TRP A 20 7.41 -9.85 5.46
N SER A 21 8.40 -9.05 5.87
CA SER A 21 8.44 -8.34 7.14
C SER A 21 8.39 -6.82 6.92
N VAL A 22 7.60 -6.10 7.72
CA VAL A 22 7.51 -4.64 7.70
C VAL A 22 8.21 -4.07 8.94
N GLU A 23 9.26 -3.28 8.72
CA GLU A 23 9.86 -2.46 9.78
C GLU A 23 9.36 -1.02 9.63
N VAL A 24 8.41 -0.63 10.49
CA VAL A 24 7.96 0.76 10.60
C VAL A 24 9.04 1.54 11.33
N SER A 25 9.84 2.32 10.61
CA SER A 25 10.88 3.18 11.20
C SER A 25 10.53 4.66 11.07
N ASP A 26 10.74 5.36 12.19
CA ASP A 26 10.32 6.71 12.54
C ASP A 26 8.81 6.98 12.50
N LYS A 27 8.26 7.32 13.67
CA LYS A 27 6.83 7.57 13.89
C LYS A 27 6.31 8.61 12.88
N ASN A 28 5.59 8.12 11.87
CA ASN A 28 4.60 8.78 11.00
C ASN A 28 5.02 9.32 9.63
N GLU A 29 6.28 9.26 9.17
CA GLU A 29 6.63 9.97 7.93
C GLU A 29 6.92 9.07 6.72
N VAL A 30 7.66 7.97 6.89
CA VAL A 30 8.04 7.07 5.78
C VAL A 30 7.94 5.61 6.24
N ILE A 31 7.44 4.74 5.37
CA ILE A 31 7.42 3.29 5.61
C ILE A 31 8.58 2.65 4.85
N TRP A 32 9.40 1.88 5.55
CA TRP A 32 10.48 1.11 4.93
C TRP A 32 10.03 -0.31 4.67
N LEU A 33 10.06 -0.71 3.40
CA LEU A 33 9.72 -2.05 2.95
C LEU A 33 11.01 -2.87 2.83
N GLN A 34 11.09 -4.00 3.55
CA GLN A 34 12.19 -4.94 3.42
C GLN A 34 11.77 -6.10 2.51
N ASN A 35 12.54 -6.30 1.45
CA ASN A 35 12.34 -7.39 0.51
C ASN A 35 13.05 -8.64 1.00
N THR A 36 12.28 -9.66 1.35
CA THR A 36 12.77 -11.00 1.69
C THR A 36 12.74 -11.87 0.44
N ASN A 37 13.66 -11.61 -0.50
CA ASN A 37 14.11 -12.43 -1.65
C ASN A 37 13.11 -13.23 -2.53
N ASP A 38 11.81 -13.23 -2.28
CA ASP A 38 10.82 -14.08 -2.96
C ASP A 38 9.62 -13.25 -3.49
N ALA A 39 9.88 -12.05 -4.02
CA ALA A 39 8.87 -11.28 -4.77
C ALA A 39 8.76 -11.77 -6.21
N PRO A 40 7.56 -12.07 -6.73
CA PRO A 40 7.37 -12.19 -8.16
C PRO A 40 7.61 -10.82 -8.80
N THR A 41 8.50 -10.78 -9.80
CA THR A 41 8.80 -9.63 -10.67
C THR A 41 7.67 -9.31 -11.66
N GLY A 42 6.42 -9.48 -11.23
CA GLY A 42 5.21 -9.18 -12.00
C GLY A 42 4.52 -7.92 -11.48
N SER A 43 3.76 -7.26 -12.36
CA SER A 43 2.95 -6.05 -12.15
C SER A 43 1.87 -6.13 -11.03
N ALA A 44 1.93 -7.09 -10.12
CA ALA A 44 0.93 -7.29 -9.08
C ALA A 44 1.21 -6.39 -7.87
N ALA A 45 0.16 -5.74 -7.38
CA ALA A 45 0.20 -4.98 -6.13
C ALA A 45 0.54 -5.91 -4.97
N VAL A 46 1.58 -5.59 -4.18
CA VAL A 46 1.94 -6.37 -2.99
C VAL A 46 1.17 -5.80 -1.79
N LEU A 47 0.54 -6.68 -1.01
CA LEU A 47 -0.11 -6.34 0.25
C LEU A 47 0.73 -6.91 1.41
N TRP A 48 1.14 -6.04 2.32
CA TRP A 48 1.68 -6.42 3.63
C TRP A 48 0.61 -6.25 4.69
N CYS A 49 0.62 -7.11 5.70
CA CYS A 49 -0.29 -7.02 6.82
C CYS A 49 0.40 -7.41 8.13
N SER A 50 0.06 -6.70 9.20
CA SER A 50 0.58 -6.95 10.55
C SER A 50 -0.46 -6.57 11.60
N GLY A 51 -0.39 -7.20 12.75
CA GLY A 51 -1.19 -6.86 13.92
C GLY A 51 -0.90 -7.81 15.09
N PRO A 52 -1.24 -7.41 16.33
CA PRO A 52 -0.84 -8.15 17.53
C PRO A 52 -1.50 -9.52 17.64
N ALA A 53 -2.71 -9.69 17.09
CA ALA A 53 -3.45 -10.96 17.11
C ALA A 53 -3.33 -11.75 15.80
N LEU A 54 -2.44 -11.36 14.89
CA LEU A 54 -2.27 -12.03 13.60
C LEU A 54 -0.99 -12.87 13.61
N SER A 55 -1.12 -14.13 13.21
CA SER A 55 0.00 -14.95 12.75
C SER A 55 -0.23 -15.34 11.29
N GLU A 56 0.87 -15.47 10.53
CA GLU A 56 0.84 -15.92 9.12
C GLU A 56 -0.15 -15.15 8.21
N CYS A 57 -0.11 -13.82 8.24
CA CYS A 57 -0.97 -13.02 7.40
C CYS A 57 -0.53 -13.06 5.92
N THR A 58 -1.46 -13.43 5.05
CA THR A 58 -1.26 -13.60 3.61
C THR A 58 -2.37 -12.93 2.84
N ALA A 59 -2.07 -12.51 1.62
CA ALA A 59 -3.02 -11.78 0.80
C ALA A 59 -2.91 -12.19 -0.66
N TYR A 60 -4.04 -12.34 -1.31
CA TYR A 60 -4.12 -12.74 -2.71
C TYR A 60 -5.19 -11.95 -3.45
N ASP A 61 -4.98 -11.77 -4.75
CA ASP A 61 -5.95 -11.11 -5.61
C ASP A 61 -7.21 -11.98 -5.72
N GLU A 62 -8.37 -11.35 -5.57
CA GLU A 62 -9.66 -12.03 -5.55
C GLU A 62 -10.63 -11.37 -6.54
N ILE A 63 -11.40 -12.20 -7.26
CA ILE A 63 -12.44 -11.72 -8.16
C ILE A 63 -13.62 -11.20 -7.32
N PRO A 64 -14.28 -10.09 -7.70
CA PRO A 64 -15.25 -9.44 -6.84
C PRO A 64 -16.54 -10.19 -6.42
N VAL A 65 -16.67 -11.48 -6.74
CA VAL A 65 -17.94 -12.23 -6.77
C VAL A 65 -17.99 -13.38 -5.75
N THR A 66 -16.92 -13.65 -5.00
CA THR A 66 -16.90 -14.73 -3.99
C THR A 66 -17.49 -14.28 -2.66
N ASP A 67 -18.36 -15.12 -2.09
CA ASP A 67 -18.92 -15.00 -0.75
C ASP A 67 -17.99 -15.60 0.31
N GLY A 68 -18.02 -15.02 1.51
CA GLY A 68 -17.52 -15.65 2.74
C GLY A 68 -16.46 -14.87 3.50
N ASP A 69 -16.72 -13.59 3.82
CA ASP A 69 -15.95 -12.94 4.90
C ASP A 69 -16.28 -13.66 6.22
N THR A 70 -15.26 -14.09 6.95
CA THR A 70 -15.45 -14.81 8.22
C THR A 70 -15.35 -13.89 9.43
N ILE A 71 -14.92 -12.64 9.21
CA ILE A 71 -14.69 -11.61 10.24
C ILE A 71 -15.47 -10.34 9.94
N ASP A 72 -15.96 -9.74 11.03
CA ASP A 72 -16.60 -8.43 11.01
C ASP A 72 -15.57 -7.30 11.11
N VAL A 73 -15.55 -6.43 10.09
CA VAL A 73 -14.77 -5.20 10.13
C VAL A 73 -15.58 -4.16 10.91
N MET A 74 -15.03 -3.60 11.98
CA MET A 74 -15.71 -2.57 12.79
C MET A 74 -15.34 -1.15 12.37
N LYS A 75 -14.12 -0.98 11.85
CA LYS A 75 -13.58 0.32 11.47
C LYS A 75 -12.58 0.15 10.35
N LEU A 76 -12.59 1.10 9.42
CA LEU A 76 -11.65 1.18 8.30
C LEU A 76 -11.13 2.60 8.20
N ASN A 77 -9.81 2.76 8.21
CA ASN A 77 -9.10 4.02 8.02
C ASN A 77 -7.97 3.83 7.02
N SER A 78 -7.99 4.59 5.94
CA SER A 78 -7.01 4.52 4.86
C SER A 78 -6.35 5.87 4.65
N ASP A 79 -5.04 5.86 4.45
CA ASP A 79 -4.22 7.04 4.13
C ASP A 79 -3.11 6.68 3.14
N PHE A 80 -2.62 7.67 2.39
CA PHE A 80 -1.43 7.50 1.57
C PHE A 80 -0.19 7.90 2.34
N ARG A 81 0.87 7.09 2.23
CA ARG A 81 2.18 7.39 2.80
C ARG A 81 3.29 7.17 1.79
N LEU A 82 4.45 7.73 2.07
CA LEU A 82 5.64 7.46 1.29
C LEU A 82 6.23 6.12 1.74
N CYS A 83 6.31 5.17 0.83
CA CYS A 83 6.99 3.89 1.04
C CYS A 83 8.33 3.89 0.29
N CYS A 84 9.39 3.48 0.97
CA CYS A 84 10.73 3.36 0.41
C CYS A 84 11.20 1.90 0.50
N GLU A 85 11.74 1.38 -0.60
CA GLU A 85 12.42 0.09 -0.63
C GLU A 85 13.91 0.31 -0.83
N LYS A 86 14.74 -0.52 -0.17
CA LYS A 86 16.19 -0.38 -0.28
C LYS A 86 16.64 -0.57 -1.73
N GLY A 87 17.31 0.44 -2.30
CA GLY A 87 17.81 0.41 -3.67
C GLY A 87 16.76 0.72 -4.73
N ARG A 88 15.56 1.19 -4.35
CA ARG A 88 14.54 1.71 -5.26
C ARG A 88 14.11 3.11 -4.85
N GLU A 89 13.53 3.83 -5.80
CA GLU A 89 12.92 5.12 -5.52
C GLU A 89 11.70 4.96 -4.61
N CYS A 90 11.50 5.94 -3.74
CA CYS A 90 10.33 5.96 -2.88
C CYS A 90 9.09 6.33 -3.71
N GLY A 91 7.96 5.69 -3.40
CA GLY A 91 6.68 5.95 -4.05
C GLY A 91 5.55 6.00 -3.03
N LEU A 92 4.40 6.52 -3.44
CA LEU A 92 3.21 6.48 -2.58
C LEU A 92 2.70 5.04 -2.45
N CYS A 93 2.33 4.67 -1.23
CA CYS A 93 1.65 3.43 -0.91
C CYS A 93 0.35 3.74 -0.16
N LEU A 94 -0.62 2.83 -0.29
CA LEU A 94 -1.90 2.93 0.40
C LEU A 94 -1.79 2.15 1.71
N VAL A 95 -1.94 2.84 2.83
CA VAL A 95 -1.94 2.27 4.17
C VAL A 95 -3.38 2.16 4.64
N ILE A 96 -3.75 1.01 5.17
CA ILE A 96 -5.13 0.68 5.55
C ILE A 96 -5.08 0.07 6.94
N ASN A 97 -5.67 0.75 7.90
CA ASN A 97 -5.82 0.28 9.26
C ASN A 97 -7.28 -0.13 9.47
N ALA A 98 -7.50 -1.37 9.90
CA ALA A 98 -8.81 -1.86 10.21
C ALA A 98 -8.88 -2.36 11.66
N THR A 99 -10.03 -2.18 12.29
CA THR A 99 -10.35 -2.82 13.57
C THR A 99 -11.28 -3.97 13.27
N LEU A 100 -10.89 -5.17 13.68
CA LEU A 100 -11.62 -6.41 13.43
C LEU A 100 -12.27 -6.87 14.73
N HIS A 101 -13.51 -7.35 14.64
CA HIS A 101 -14.17 -8.09 15.71
C HIS A 101 -14.08 -9.58 15.43
N ILE A 102 -13.70 -10.34 16.46
CA ILE A 102 -13.60 -11.78 16.38
C ILE A 102 -14.67 -12.37 17.28
N SER A 103 -15.59 -13.11 16.67
CA SER A 103 -16.64 -13.78 17.41
C SER A 103 -16.03 -14.90 18.27
N PRO A 104 -16.36 -14.98 19.57
CA PRO A 104 -15.80 -15.99 20.47
C PRO A 104 -16.26 -17.42 20.18
N ASP A 105 -17.34 -17.60 19.41
CA ASP A 105 -17.98 -18.89 19.21
C ASP A 105 -17.90 -19.35 17.74
N LYS A 106 -16.81 -20.05 17.42
CA LYS A 106 -16.83 -21.11 16.40
C LYS A 106 -16.37 -22.48 16.94
N ASP A 107 -15.77 -22.52 18.13
CA ASP A 107 -15.24 -23.74 18.74
C ASP A 107 -16.20 -24.42 19.74
N GLN A 108 -17.45 -23.94 19.90
CA GLN A 108 -18.34 -24.44 20.96
C GLN A 108 -19.78 -24.71 20.52
N GLU A 109 -19.97 -25.33 19.36
CA GLU A 109 -21.19 -26.09 19.07
C GLU A 109 -20.88 -27.52 18.62
N SER A 110 -20.67 -28.42 19.59
CA SER A 110 -21.11 -29.82 19.46
C SER A 110 -21.37 -30.41 20.84
N GLY A 111 -22.46 -29.96 21.44
CA GLY A 111 -23.13 -30.67 22.52
C GLY A 111 -23.97 -31.81 21.97
N GLY A 112 -23.34 -32.96 21.74
CA GLY A 112 -23.96 -34.28 21.88
C GLY A 112 -24.68 -34.88 20.68
N GLN A 113 -24.04 -35.87 20.04
CA GLN A 113 -24.69 -37.16 19.82
C GLN A 113 -23.66 -38.28 19.64
N SER A 114 -23.88 -39.38 20.36
CA SER A 114 -23.08 -40.61 20.33
C SER A 114 -23.20 -41.30 18.96
N GLY A 115 -22.07 -41.66 18.36
CA GLY A 115 -21.99 -42.50 17.17
C GLY A 115 -20.55 -42.60 16.70
N ALA A 116 -19.91 -43.74 16.95
CA ALA A 116 -18.56 -44.03 16.51
C ALA A 116 -18.53 -44.18 14.99
N ASP A 117 -17.78 -43.31 14.32
CA ASP A 117 -17.03 -43.64 13.11
C ASP A 117 -15.76 -42.75 13.12
N GLU A 118 -14.59 -43.38 12.99
CA GLU A 118 -13.30 -42.69 13.02
C GLU A 118 -13.07 -41.96 11.70
N GLU A 119 -13.67 -40.78 11.57
CA GLU A 119 -13.29 -39.81 10.55
C GLU A 119 -12.11 -39.01 11.09
N TYR A 120 -10.93 -39.25 10.51
CA TYR A 120 -9.70 -38.50 10.77
C TYR A 120 -10.01 -37.00 10.82
N PRO A 121 -9.63 -36.27 11.89
CA PRO A 121 -9.82 -34.83 11.91
C PRO A 121 -8.97 -34.26 10.77
N ASN A 122 -9.64 -33.78 9.72
CA ASN A 122 -9.00 -32.87 8.80
C ASN A 122 -8.64 -31.64 9.64
N GLU A 123 -7.37 -31.50 9.99
CA GLU A 123 -6.76 -30.26 10.47
C GLU A 123 -6.79 -29.22 9.33
N GLU A 124 -7.98 -28.85 8.86
CA GLU A 124 -8.14 -27.59 8.16
C GLU A 124 -7.93 -26.50 9.20
N ASN A 125 -6.74 -25.92 9.20
CA ASN A 125 -6.41 -24.74 10.00
C ASN A 125 -7.50 -23.69 9.78
N ASP A 126 -8.31 -23.38 10.81
CA ASP A 126 -9.33 -22.34 10.80
C ASP A 126 -8.69 -20.97 10.57
N LYS A 127 -8.48 -20.65 9.29
CA LYS A 127 -7.99 -19.35 8.84
C LYS A 127 -9.12 -18.38 8.78
N GLU A 128 -8.93 -17.25 9.44
CA GLU A 128 -9.85 -16.15 9.34
C GLU A 128 -9.53 -15.31 8.11
N SER A 129 -10.56 -14.74 7.49
CA SER A 129 -10.40 -13.96 6.28
C SER A 129 -11.44 -12.85 6.14
N PHE A 130 -11.01 -11.76 5.49
CA PHE A 130 -11.92 -10.72 5.02
C PHE A 130 -11.41 -10.16 3.69
N ARG A 131 -12.34 -9.56 2.96
CA ARG A 131 -12.05 -8.95 1.67
C ARG A 131 -11.88 -7.44 1.76
N LEU A 132 -10.88 -6.96 1.04
CA LEU A 132 -10.52 -5.56 0.91
C LEU A 132 -10.45 -5.18 -0.56
N CYS A 133 -11.23 -4.19 -0.98
CA CYS A 133 -11.18 -3.67 -2.34
C CYS A 133 -10.78 -2.19 -2.35
N TYR A 134 -10.12 -1.78 -3.41
CA TYR A 134 -9.83 -0.38 -3.70
C TYR A 134 -10.03 -0.12 -5.20
N LYS A 135 -10.62 1.02 -5.55
CA LYS A 135 -10.87 1.39 -6.93
C LYS A 135 -10.69 2.88 -7.14
N ASP A 136 -10.20 3.27 -8.31
CA ASP A 136 -10.37 4.65 -8.76
C ASP A 136 -11.76 4.78 -9.42
N SER A 137 -12.18 6.03 -9.66
CA SER A 137 -13.49 6.31 -10.28
C SER A 137 -13.65 5.81 -11.72
N ALA A 138 -12.56 5.46 -12.41
CA ALA A 138 -12.49 5.09 -13.82
C ALA A 138 -12.17 3.61 -14.07
N SER A 139 -11.96 2.80 -13.03
CA SER A 139 -11.44 1.42 -13.12
C SER A 139 -12.34 0.38 -12.47
N ILE A 140 -12.21 -0.85 -12.96
CA ILE A 140 -12.74 -2.05 -12.31
C ILE A 140 -11.82 -2.29 -11.11
N GLY A 141 -12.29 -1.95 -9.91
CA GLY A 141 -11.51 -2.01 -8.67
C GLY A 141 -10.73 -3.30 -8.46
N THR A 142 -9.60 -3.20 -7.77
CA THR A 142 -8.81 -4.35 -7.34
C THR A 142 -9.32 -4.82 -5.98
N CYS A 143 -9.51 -6.13 -5.82
CA CYS A 143 -9.86 -6.74 -4.55
C CYS A 143 -8.79 -7.73 -4.12
N LYS A 144 -8.52 -7.76 -2.82
CA LYS A 144 -7.62 -8.68 -2.17
C LYS A 144 -8.37 -9.37 -1.04
N LYS A 145 -8.22 -10.69 -0.95
CA LYS A 145 -8.60 -11.45 0.24
C LYS A 145 -7.41 -11.50 1.17
N VAL A 146 -7.65 -11.14 2.43
CA VAL A 146 -6.64 -11.18 3.49
C VAL A 146 -6.95 -12.37 4.37
N GLU A 147 -6.04 -13.33 4.43
CA GLU A 147 -6.14 -14.55 5.25
C GLU A 147 -5.07 -14.53 6.34
N PHE A 148 -5.46 -14.88 7.56
CA PHE A 148 -4.53 -14.95 8.69
C PHE A 148 -4.97 -15.98 9.71
N ASN A 149 -4.01 -16.45 10.50
CA ASN A 149 -4.26 -17.25 11.68
C ASN A 149 -4.45 -16.31 12.88
N LEU A 150 -5.36 -16.69 13.77
CA LEU A 150 -5.64 -15.91 14.97
C LEU A 150 -4.71 -16.31 16.12
N ASN A 151 -4.03 -15.32 16.69
CA ASN A 151 -3.36 -15.46 17.98
C ASN A 151 -4.23 -14.84 19.07
N THR A 152 -4.96 -15.68 19.80
CA THR A 152 -5.89 -15.26 20.88
C THR A 152 -5.22 -14.46 22.01
N LYS A 153 -3.90 -14.60 22.19
CA LYS A 153 -3.13 -13.82 23.17
C LYS A 153 -2.95 -12.35 22.78
N GLY A 154 -3.15 -12.01 21.51
CA GLY A 154 -3.02 -10.65 20.98
C GLY A 154 -4.32 -9.86 20.95
N LEU A 155 -5.42 -10.41 21.48
CA LEU A 155 -6.73 -9.77 21.48
C LEU A 155 -6.88 -8.75 22.60
N ASN A 156 -7.52 -7.62 22.28
CA ASN A 156 -7.93 -6.62 23.24
C ASN A 156 -9.23 -7.04 23.96
N PRO A 157 -9.53 -6.44 25.14
CA PRO A 157 -10.82 -6.63 25.80
C PRO A 157 -11.98 -6.32 24.83
N GLY A 158 -12.90 -7.28 24.65
CA GLY A 158 -13.99 -7.20 23.67
C GLY A 158 -13.76 -7.99 22.37
N ASN A 159 -12.76 -8.87 22.33
CA ASN A 159 -12.41 -9.70 21.18
C ASN A 159 -12.17 -8.87 19.92
N GLN A 160 -11.36 -7.83 20.07
CA GLN A 160 -11.00 -6.93 18.99
C GLN A 160 -9.50 -6.97 18.74
N THR A 161 -9.12 -6.74 17.49
CA THR A 161 -7.72 -6.53 17.11
C THR A 161 -7.60 -5.46 16.04
N GLU A 162 -6.47 -4.78 16.01
CA GLU A 162 -6.13 -3.83 14.95
C GLU A 162 -5.18 -4.48 13.97
N ILE A 163 -5.52 -4.41 12.70
CA ILE A 163 -4.67 -4.83 11.60
C ILE A 163 -4.22 -3.58 10.83
N SER A 164 -2.93 -3.53 10.53
CA SER A 164 -2.35 -2.54 9.63
C SER A 164 -1.92 -3.23 8.35
N MET A 165 -2.33 -2.67 7.23
CA MET A 165 -2.05 -3.19 5.91
C MET A 165 -1.43 -2.13 5.02
N VAL A 166 -0.52 -2.53 4.13
CA VAL A 166 0.15 -1.63 3.19
C VAL A 166 0.06 -2.22 1.80
N ILE A 167 -0.45 -1.47 0.84
CA ILE A 167 -0.48 -1.81 -0.58
C ILE A 167 0.55 -0.95 -1.30
N SER A 168 1.47 -1.58 -2.01
CA SER A 168 2.41 -0.88 -2.90
C SER A 168 2.41 -1.50 -4.29
N HIS A 169 2.56 -0.63 -5.29
CA HIS A 169 2.73 -1.01 -6.70
C HIS A 169 4.17 -0.71 -7.12
N ASN A 170 4.64 -1.36 -8.18
CA ASN A 170 5.92 -0.97 -8.79
C ASN A 170 5.81 0.48 -9.30
N GLY A 171 6.63 1.39 -8.75
CA GLY A 171 6.57 2.82 -9.03
C GLY A 171 5.60 3.62 -8.13
N GLY A 172 4.87 2.95 -7.24
CA GLY A 172 3.93 3.57 -6.31
C GLY A 172 2.63 4.08 -6.96
N PHE A 173 1.71 4.55 -6.11
CA PHE A 173 0.48 5.18 -6.57
C PHE A 173 0.75 6.60 -7.12
N PRO A 174 0.02 7.02 -8.18
CA PRO A 174 0.07 8.39 -8.67
C PRO A 174 -0.30 9.44 -7.60
N PHE A 175 0.37 10.59 -7.64
CA PHE A 175 0.00 11.76 -6.83
C PHE A 175 -1.39 12.29 -7.22
N SER A 176 -2.12 12.82 -6.25
CA SER A 176 -3.50 13.32 -6.43
C SER A 176 -4.53 12.28 -6.89
N LEU A 177 -4.18 10.98 -6.87
CA LEU A 177 -5.12 9.89 -7.12
C LEU A 177 -6.22 9.87 -6.05
N GLN A 178 -7.45 9.64 -6.47
CA GLN A 178 -8.57 9.38 -5.55
C GLN A 178 -8.98 7.92 -5.66
N LEU A 179 -9.07 7.26 -4.50
CA LEU A 179 -9.51 5.87 -4.39
C LEU A 179 -10.69 5.77 -3.43
N ASP A 180 -11.63 4.89 -3.74
CA ASP A 180 -12.59 4.37 -2.78
C ASP A 180 -12.07 3.03 -2.25
N VAL A 181 -11.82 2.96 -0.95
CA VAL A 181 -11.42 1.74 -0.25
C VAL A 181 -12.64 1.17 0.46
N THR A 182 -12.90 -0.13 0.27
CA THR A 182 -14.07 -0.81 0.83
C THR A 182 -13.70 -2.14 1.46
N ALA A 183 -14.27 -2.43 2.62
CA ALA A 183 -14.17 -3.72 3.30
C ALA A 183 -15.45 -3.96 4.10
N ASN A 184 -16.04 -5.15 3.97
CA ASN A 184 -17.22 -5.64 4.71
C ASN A 184 -18.22 -4.53 5.15
N GLY A 185 -18.84 -3.85 4.17
CA GLY A 185 -19.86 -2.81 4.41
C GLY A 185 -19.34 -1.40 4.69
N PHE A 186 -18.05 -1.21 4.92
CA PHE A 186 -17.42 0.09 5.05
C PHE A 186 -16.89 0.59 3.71
N SER A 187 -16.97 1.91 3.51
CA SER A 187 -16.40 2.59 2.35
C SER A 187 -15.80 3.92 2.77
N GLN A 188 -14.58 4.19 2.32
CA GLN A 188 -13.88 5.43 2.57
C GLN A 188 -13.21 5.92 1.29
N ALA A 189 -13.50 7.16 0.91
CA ALA A 189 -12.74 7.87 -0.10
C ALA A 189 -11.42 8.39 0.49
N VAL A 190 -10.32 8.12 -0.19
CA VAL A 190 -8.97 8.56 0.20
C VAL A 190 -8.31 9.25 -1.00
N THR A 191 -7.69 10.40 -0.75
CA THR A 191 -7.00 11.18 -1.78
C THR A 191 -5.50 11.17 -1.49
N ALA A 192 -4.70 10.79 -2.49
CA ALA A 192 -3.26 10.87 -2.42
C ALA A 192 -2.82 12.35 -2.39
N PRO A 193 -1.77 12.68 -1.62
CA PRO A 193 -1.24 14.03 -1.60
C PRO A 193 -0.78 14.44 -3.00
N SER A 194 -0.77 15.74 -3.27
CA SER A 194 -0.17 16.26 -4.49
C SER A 194 1.36 16.22 -4.41
N LEU A 195 2.04 16.19 -5.56
CA LEU A 195 3.50 16.27 -5.57
C LEU A 195 3.98 17.55 -4.88
N GLN A 196 3.33 18.69 -5.15
CA GLN A 196 3.65 19.98 -4.52
C GLN A 196 3.51 19.94 -3.00
N GLU A 197 2.45 19.31 -2.49
CA GLU A 197 2.24 19.15 -1.05
C GLU A 197 3.37 18.34 -0.40
N VAL A 198 3.77 17.21 -1.00
CA VAL A 198 4.88 16.39 -0.49
C VAL A 198 6.21 17.14 -0.59
N CYS A 199 6.49 17.80 -1.71
CA CYS A 199 7.73 18.55 -1.91
C CYS A 199 7.85 19.79 -1.03
N SER A 200 6.72 20.36 -0.55
CA SER A 200 6.73 21.47 0.42
C SER A 200 7.23 21.05 1.81
N GLN A 201 7.21 19.74 2.10
CA GLN A 201 7.68 19.18 3.35
C GLN A 201 9.17 18.85 3.28
N LYS A 202 10.02 19.69 3.90
CA LYS A 202 11.49 19.56 3.89
C LYS A 202 11.99 18.15 4.24
N LYS A 203 11.31 17.44 5.14
CA LYS A 203 11.70 16.10 5.57
C LYS A 203 11.46 15.04 4.50
N LEU A 204 10.43 15.20 3.67
CA LEU A 204 10.04 14.25 2.63
C LEU A 204 10.75 14.51 1.30
N GLN A 205 11.11 15.77 1.03
CA GLN A 205 11.80 16.18 -0.21
C GLN A 205 13.06 15.34 -0.51
N LYS A 206 13.82 14.93 0.50
CA LYS A 206 15.07 14.15 0.32
C LYS A 206 14.83 12.74 -0.24
N TYR A 207 13.61 12.22 -0.15
CA TYR A 207 13.26 10.87 -0.58
C TYR A 207 12.71 10.81 -2.02
N LEU A 208 12.33 11.97 -2.59
CA LEU A 208 11.72 12.07 -3.91
C LEU A 208 12.63 12.88 -4.84
N PRO A 209 13.26 12.24 -5.84
CA PRO A 209 14.03 12.95 -6.86
C PRO A 209 13.21 14.03 -7.57
N SER A 210 11.91 13.79 -7.80
CA SER A 210 10.97 14.74 -8.41
C SER A 210 10.75 16.02 -7.60
N CYS A 211 11.11 16.04 -6.32
CA CYS A 211 11.08 17.24 -5.49
C CYS A 211 12.39 18.05 -5.51
N GLN A 212 13.44 17.53 -6.12
CA GLN A 212 14.71 18.22 -6.27
C GLN A 212 14.64 19.09 -7.53
N GLY A 213 14.43 20.39 -7.34
CA GLY A 213 14.55 21.35 -8.42
C GLY A 213 15.99 21.56 -8.86
N PRO A 214 16.23 22.22 -10.01
CA PRO A 214 17.57 22.56 -10.45
C PRO A 214 18.25 23.46 -9.41
N THR A 215 19.47 23.11 -9.03
CA THR A 215 20.31 23.97 -8.18
C THR A 215 20.87 25.09 -9.03
N ILE A 216 20.52 26.33 -8.69
CA ILE A 216 20.98 27.53 -9.41
C ILE A 216 22.00 28.25 -8.55
N THR A 217 23.21 28.41 -9.07
CA THR A 217 24.23 29.31 -8.52
C THR A 217 24.43 30.50 -9.45
N HIS A 218 25.03 31.59 -8.94
CA HIS A 218 25.24 32.80 -9.74
C HIS A 218 26.65 33.34 -9.59
N VAL A 219 27.15 33.91 -10.67
CA VAL A 219 28.42 34.63 -10.72
C VAL A 219 28.15 36.03 -11.28
N ILE A 220 28.47 37.06 -10.50
CA ILE A 220 28.31 38.45 -10.92
C ILE A 220 29.66 39.00 -11.35
N ASN A 221 29.75 39.46 -12.60
CA ASN A 221 30.91 40.18 -13.09
C ASN A 221 30.65 41.69 -13.04
N HIS A 222 31.12 42.34 -11.97
CA HIS A 222 30.96 43.79 -11.78
C HIS A 222 31.70 44.64 -12.81
N THR A 223 32.77 44.12 -13.41
CA THR A 223 33.59 44.85 -14.39
C THR A 223 32.88 44.94 -15.74
N MET A 224 32.21 43.87 -16.15
CA MET A 224 31.51 43.79 -17.43
C MET A 224 29.99 43.95 -17.33
N ASN A 225 29.47 44.16 -16.11
CA ASN A 225 28.05 44.37 -15.81
C ASN A 225 27.13 43.26 -16.37
N TRP A 226 27.50 42.01 -16.16
CA TRP A 226 26.67 40.85 -16.49
C TRP A 226 26.68 39.83 -15.34
N MET A 227 25.68 38.94 -15.36
CA MET A 227 25.48 37.87 -14.38
C MET A 227 25.33 36.54 -15.12
N GLU A 228 26.11 35.53 -14.75
CA GLU A 228 25.90 34.14 -15.19
C GLU A 228 25.10 33.41 -14.13
N LEU A 229 24.12 32.64 -14.59
CA LEU A 229 23.40 31.65 -13.80
C LEU A 229 23.94 30.29 -14.20
N LEU A 230 24.51 29.58 -13.23
CA LEU A 230 25.03 28.23 -13.41
C LEU A 230 23.99 27.28 -12.84
N VAL A 231 23.46 26.41 -13.69
CA VAL A 231 22.52 25.37 -13.28
C VAL A 231 23.31 24.08 -13.09
N GLU A 232 23.33 23.54 -11.88
CA GLU A 232 23.96 22.25 -11.60
C GLU A 232 22.99 21.10 -11.94
N GLY A 233 23.46 20.13 -12.72
CA GLY A 233 22.73 18.90 -13.04
C GLY A 233 22.79 18.50 -14.52
N GLU A 234 22.66 17.20 -14.80
CA GLU A 234 22.42 16.65 -16.13
C GLU A 234 20.90 16.59 -16.37
N SER A 235 20.33 17.66 -16.92
CA SER A 235 18.94 17.67 -17.39
C SER A 235 18.96 17.80 -18.90
N GLU A 236 18.33 16.86 -19.61
CA GLU A 236 18.11 16.98 -21.06
C GLU A 236 17.16 18.15 -21.39
N ASP A 237 16.30 18.51 -20.43
CA ASP A 237 15.40 19.66 -20.53
C ASP A 237 16.07 20.92 -19.98
N LEU A 238 16.14 21.96 -20.82
CA LEU A 238 16.62 23.28 -20.41
C LEU A 238 15.60 23.91 -19.43
N PRO A 239 16.03 24.37 -18.24
CA PRO A 239 15.12 25.04 -17.31
C PRO A 239 14.58 26.34 -17.90
N SER A 240 13.28 26.59 -17.75
CA SER A 240 12.68 27.87 -18.10
C SER A 240 13.00 28.93 -17.04
N LEU A 241 13.65 30.02 -17.42
CA LEU A 241 13.95 31.14 -16.53
C LEU A 241 12.94 32.28 -16.73
N CYS A 242 12.31 32.73 -15.65
CA CYS A 242 11.50 33.95 -15.63
C CYS A 242 12.17 35.01 -14.74
N VAL A 243 12.43 36.19 -15.30
CA VAL A 243 13.00 37.33 -14.57
C VAL A 243 11.91 38.37 -14.33
N GLN A 244 11.61 38.65 -13.07
CA GLN A 244 10.65 39.67 -12.67
C GLN A 244 11.39 40.83 -11.99
N TYR A 245 11.21 42.04 -12.51
CA TYR A 245 11.74 43.25 -11.88
C TYR A 245 10.83 43.69 -10.74
N GLU A 246 11.34 43.73 -9.52
CA GLU A 246 10.66 44.39 -8.40
C GLU A 246 10.96 45.89 -8.42
N LYS A 247 9.90 46.70 -8.50
CA LYS A 247 10.00 48.15 -8.39
C LYS A 247 10.19 48.49 -6.91
N LYS A 248 11.38 48.94 -6.51
CA LYS A 248 11.55 49.60 -5.21
C LYS A 248 10.86 50.96 -5.27
N GLU A 249 9.71 51.10 -4.62
CA GLU A 249 9.17 52.42 -4.31
C GLU A 249 10.11 53.12 -3.33
N PHE A 250 10.79 54.17 -3.81
CA PHE A 250 11.53 55.08 -2.95
C PHE A 250 10.50 55.93 -2.20
N VAL A 251 10.25 55.60 -0.93
CA VAL A 251 9.63 56.56 0.00
C VAL A 251 10.68 57.64 0.25
N ARG A 252 10.48 58.83 -0.33
CA ARG A 252 11.22 60.03 0.09
C ARG A 252 10.56 60.55 1.35
N GLU A 253 11.26 60.48 2.48
CA GLU A 253 11.01 61.36 3.63
C GLU A 253 11.35 62.82 3.27
#